data_AF-A0A1Y0C1S8-F1
#
_entry.id   AF-A0A1Y0C1S8-F1
#
_cell.length_a   1.000
_cell.length_b   1.000
_cell.length_c   1.000
_cell.angle_alpha   90.00
_cell.angle_beta   90.00
_cell.angle_gamma   90.00
#
_symmetry.space_group_name_H-M   'P 1'
#
loop_
_entity.id
_entity.type
_entity.pdbx_description
1 polymer ?
#
loop_
_entity_poly.entity_id
_entity_poly.type
_entity_poly.pdbx_seq_one_letter_code
_entity_poly.pdbx_strand_id
1 'polypeptide(L)'
;MTQPANEDGETQPKPMNPRRLRQTLYWLALDWIHLHTTLPTPTHTGERTRSATTREYGHPAEWASDRAAEIVNLLTGWHDYLAEQRNETPPPTGSEERRLVAAWKYLEPRVEQLTQIVEAEALKELPDLHHKIRRALGVSTPKYTLPIPCPNSDCELRTLARIQGIGQDFISCDSCGYTFKEAHYPLLIRMTLDAYLNGAA
;
A
#
# COMPACT_ATOMS: atom_id res chain seq x y z
N MET A 1 43.53 44.02 -11.67
CA MET A 1 42.50 44.32 -10.65
C MET A 1 41.52 43.18 -10.66
N THR A 2 41.61 42.34 -9.63
CA THR A 2 40.89 41.08 -9.48
C THR A 2 39.47 41.38 -9.00
N GLN A 3 38.44 40.95 -9.73
CA GLN A 3 37.07 40.89 -9.21
C GLN A 3 36.96 39.68 -8.26
N PRO A 4 36.30 39.80 -7.11
CA PRO A 4 35.97 38.62 -6.30
C PRO A 4 34.78 37.89 -6.94
N ALA A 5 34.89 36.56 -6.99
CA ALA A 5 33.80 35.67 -7.33
C ALA A 5 32.79 35.69 -6.17
N ASN A 6 31.57 36.18 -6.44
CA ASN A 6 30.45 36.05 -5.51
C ASN A 6 29.99 34.58 -5.51
N GLU A 7 30.37 33.89 -4.45
CA GLU A 7 29.52 33.09 -3.57
C GLU A 7 28.43 32.24 -4.25
N ASP A 8 28.67 30.94 -4.22
CA ASP A 8 27.72 29.86 -4.47
C ASP A 8 26.39 30.15 -3.75
N GLY A 9 25.35 30.42 -4.54
CA GLY A 9 24.00 30.53 -4.01
C GLY A 9 23.56 29.17 -3.48
N GLU A 10 23.67 28.96 -2.17
CA GLU A 10 22.97 27.90 -1.45
C GLU A 10 21.45 28.06 -1.70
N THR A 11 20.94 27.39 -2.73
CA THR A 11 19.50 27.21 -2.91
C THR A 11 18.99 26.49 -1.69
N GLN A 12 18.28 27.21 -0.82
CA GLN A 12 17.60 26.60 0.33
C GLN A 12 16.83 25.37 -0.14
N PRO A 13 16.97 24.24 0.57
CA PRO A 13 16.34 23.00 0.18
C PRO A 13 14.83 23.20 0.08
N LYS A 14 14.24 22.86 -1.06
CA LYS A 14 12.79 23.01 -1.24
C LYS A 14 12.10 22.07 -0.25
N PRO A 15 11.40 22.59 0.78
CA PRO A 15 10.81 21.74 1.80
C PRO A 15 9.54 21.07 1.25
N MET A 16 9.27 19.83 1.69
CA MET A 16 8.00 19.19 1.39
C MET A 16 6.86 19.93 2.10
N ASN A 17 5.66 19.96 1.51
CA ASN A 17 4.49 20.53 2.18
C ASN A 17 4.14 19.72 3.45
N PRO A 18 4.13 20.33 4.65
CA PRO A 18 3.85 19.64 5.91
C PRO A 18 2.51 18.91 5.93
N ARG A 19 1.47 19.49 5.31
CA ARG A 19 0.15 18.82 5.24
C ARG A 19 0.20 17.54 4.42
N ARG A 20 0.97 17.53 3.34
CA ARG A 20 1.16 16.33 2.52
C ARG A 20 1.95 15.27 3.28
N LEU A 21 3.02 15.66 3.98
CA LEU A 21 3.78 14.72 4.81
C LEU A 21 2.90 14.08 5.89
N ARG A 22 2.13 14.88 6.63
CA ARG A 22 1.18 14.38 7.65
C ARG A 22 0.19 13.38 7.06
N GLN A 23 -0.37 13.69 5.88
CA GLN A 23 -1.27 12.80 5.17
C GLN A 23 -0.58 11.47 4.77
N THR A 24 0.66 11.53 4.30
CA THR A 24 1.44 10.33 3.98
C THR A 24 1.70 9.46 5.20
N LEU A 25 2.06 10.06 6.35
CA LEU A 25 2.24 9.31 7.60
C LEU A 25 0.95 8.60 8.03
N TYR A 26 -0.19 9.27 7.88
CA TYR A 26 -1.50 8.67 8.14
C TYR A 26 -1.80 7.49 7.20
N TRP A 27 -1.53 7.65 5.90
CA TRP A 27 -1.72 6.59 4.92
C TRP A 27 -0.83 5.37 5.18
N LEU A 28 0.44 5.57 5.51
CA LEU A 28 1.36 4.47 5.83
C LEU A 28 0.91 3.70 7.08
N ALA A 29 0.38 4.39 8.09
CA ALA A 29 -0.18 3.74 9.27
C ALA A 29 -1.43 2.89 8.91
N LEU A 30 -2.32 3.41 8.07
CA LEU A 30 -3.48 2.66 7.58
C LEU A 30 -3.07 1.47 6.70
N ASP A 31 -2.08 1.62 5.84
CA ASP A 31 -1.56 0.54 5.01
C ASP A 31 -0.97 -0.57 5.88
N TRP A 32 -0.22 -0.23 6.94
CA TRP A 32 0.26 -1.23 7.89
C TRP A 32 -0.89 -1.97 8.57
N ILE A 33 -1.90 -1.26 9.08
CA ILE A 33 -3.08 -1.88 9.70
C ILE A 33 -3.76 -2.82 8.71
N HIS A 34 -3.94 -2.38 7.46
CA HIS A 34 -4.56 -3.19 6.42
C HIS A 34 -3.76 -4.46 6.14
N LEU A 35 -2.44 -4.34 5.90
CA LEU A 35 -1.56 -5.49 5.67
C LEU A 35 -1.56 -6.46 6.86
N HIS A 36 -1.49 -5.93 8.08
CA HIS A 36 -1.40 -6.73 9.30
C HIS A 36 -2.72 -7.46 9.64
N THR A 37 -3.88 -6.86 9.36
CA THR A 37 -5.19 -7.41 9.75
C THR A 37 -5.87 -8.23 8.66
N THR A 38 -5.69 -7.87 7.39
CA THR A 38 -6.43 -8.50 6.27
C THR A 38 -5.65 -9.60 5.56
N LEU A 39 -4.31 -9.58 5.67
CA LEU A 39 -3.42 -10.58 5.07
C LEU A 39 -2.56 -11.20 6.18
N PRO A 40 -3.15 -12.01 7.08
CA PRO A 40 -2.42 -12.58 8.19
C PRO A 40 -1.23 -13.43 7.72
N THR A 41 -0.11 -13.28 8.44
CA THR A 41 1.12 -14.06 8.28
C THR A 41 0.80 -15.56 8.41
N PRO A 42 1.37 -16.45 7.59
CA PRO A 42 1.09 -17.87 7.71
C PRO A 42 1.65 -18.36 9.05
N THR A 43 0.78 -18.91 9.90
CA THR A 43 1.20 -19.73 11.03
C THR A 43 1.95 -20.94 10.47
N HIS A 44 3.27 -20.96 10.61
CA HIS A 44 4.09 -22.12 10.30
C HIS A 44 3.77 -23.27 11.27
N THR A 45 2.70 -23.99 11.00
CA THR A 45 2.35 -25.26 11.64
C THR A 45 1.86 -26.23 10.58
N GLY A 46 2.73 -27.15 10.15
CA GLY A 46 2.33 -28.35 9.41
C GLY A 46 2.97 -28.55 8.04
N GLU A 47 3.87 -29.54 7.97
CA GLU A 47 4.31 -30.31 6.80
C GLU A 47 4.84 -29.58 5.54
N ARG A 48 6.19 -29.62 5.42
CA ARG A 48 6.90 -29.46 4.14
C ARG A 48 6.60 -30.64 3.21
N THR A 49 5.60 -30.50 2.35
CA THR A 49 5.53 -31.33 1.14
C THR A 49 6.31 -30.62 0.03
N ARG A 50 7.43 -31.22 -0.39
CA ARG A 50 8.21 -30.76 -1.56
C ARG A 50 7.32 -30.84 -2.81
N SER A 51 7.15 -29.74 -3.54
CA SER A 51 6.68 -29.79 -4.92
C SER A 51 7.21 -28.64 -5.78
N ALA A 52 7.85 -29.05 -6.87
CA ALA A 52 8.05 -28.43 -8.17
C ALA A 52 8.63 -27.00 -8.28
N THR A 53 9.70 -26.93 -9.08
CA THR A 53 10.38 -25.75 -9.63
C THR A 53 9.44 -24.85 -10.44
N THR A 54 8.56 -24.14 -9.76
CA THR A 54 7.80 -23.00 -10.29
C THR A 54 8.48 -21.76 -9.74
N ARG A 55 8.65 -20.69 -10.53
CA ARG A 55 9.13 -19.41 -10.00
C ARG A 55 8.27 -19.05 -8.77
N GLU A 56 8.83 -19.19 -7.58
CA GLU A 56 8.19 -18.82 -6.32
C GLU A 56 8.03 -17.30 -6.33
N TYR A 57 6.90 -16.85 -6.90
CA TYR A 57 6.33 -15.58 -6.49
C TYR A 57 5.99 -15.75 -5.01
N GLY A 58 6.71 -15.03 -4.15
CA GLY A 58 6.57 -15.10 -2.70
C GLY A 58 5.10 -15.10 -2.27
N HIS A 59 4.78 -15.90 -1.26
CA HIS A 59 3.41 -16.09 -0.80
C HIS A 59 2.78 -14.71 -0.50
N PRO A 60 1.50 -14.43 -0.85
CA PRO A 60 0.89 -13.11 -0.63
C PRO A 60 1.05 -12.56 0.80
N ALA A 61 1.08 -13.47 1.78
CA ALA A 61 1.31 -13.13 3.17
C ALA A 61 2.79 -12.82 3.52
N GLU A 62 3.77 -13.43 2.84
CA GLU A 62 5.18 -13.05 2.97
C GLU A 62 5.39 -11.64 2.43
N TRP A 63 4.85 -11.34 1.25
CA TRP A 63 4.88 -9.99 0.70
C TRP A 63 4.22 -8.98 1.64
N ALA A 64 3.06 -9.30 2.22
CA ALA A 64 2.37 -8.42 3.15
C ALA A 64 3.20 -8.16 4.42
N SER A 65 3.82 -9.20 4.97
CA SER A 65 4.72 -9.11 6.12
C SER A 65 5.95 -8.25 5.81
N ASP A 66 6.58 -8.46 4.65
CA ASP A 66 7.76 -7.69 4.23
C ASP A 66 7.42 -6.21 4.07
N ARG A 67 6.25 -5.89 3.50
CA ARG A 67 5.80 -4.49 3.35
C ARG A 67 5.42 -3.86 4.69
N ALA A 68 4.80 -4.61 5.59
CA ALA A 68 4.53 -4.13 6.94
C ALA A 68 5.84 -3.80 7.68
N ALA A 69 6.84 -4.68 7.59
CA ALA A 69 8.17 -4.44 8.14
C ALA A 69 8.87 -3.23 7.50
N GLU A 70 8.77 -3.06 6.18
CA GLU A 70 9.33 -1.92 5.44
C GLU A 70 8.72 -0.59 5.92
N ILE A 71 7.39 -0.52 6.12
CA ILE A 71 6.72 0.67 6.69
C ILE A 71 7.29 0.99 8.08
N VAL A 72 7.36 -0.02 8.96
CA VAL A 72 7.81 0.17 10.35
C VAL A 72 9.26 0.64 10.38
N ASN A 73 10.13 0.01 9.59
CA ASN A 73 11.55 0.35 9.54
C ASN A 73 11.75 1.77 9.01
N LEU A 74 11.01 2.16 7.97
CA LEU A 74 11.09 3.50 7.41
C LEU A 74 10.66 4.56 8.41
N LEU A 75 9.49 4.39 9.05
CA LEU A 75 9.00 5.33 10.07
C LEU A 75 9.90 5.37 11.30
N THR A 76 10.44 4.23 11.71
CA THR A 76 11.40 4.15 12.83
C THR A 76 12.70 4.87 12.48
N GLY A 77 13.20 4.74 11.25
CA GLY A 77 14.40 5.44 10.79
C GLY A 77 14.22 6.96 10.80
N TRP A 78 13.07 7.46 10.34
CA TRP A 78 12.75 8.89 10.42
C TRP A 78 12.58 9.39 11.86
N HIS A 79 12.02 8.57 12.75
CA HIS A 79 11.98 8.88 14.18
C HIS A 79 13.40 8.98 14.76
N ASP A 80 14.26 7.99 14.50
CA ASP A 80 15.64 7.96 14.98
C ASP A 80 16.41 9.19 14.50
N TYR A 81 16.36 9.48 13.20
CA TYR A 81 17.01 10.64 12.60
C TYR A 81 16.58 11.95 13.27
N LEU A 82 15.27 12.18 13.43
CA LEU A 82 14.77 13.41 14.05
C LEU A 82 15.10 13.48 15.54
N ALA A 83 15.08 12.35 16.25
CA ALA A 83 15.48 12.28 17.65
C ALA A 83 16.97 12.61 17.83
N GLU A 84 17.83 12.10 16.95
CA GLU A 84 19.26 12.40 16.94
C GLU A 84 19.53 13.89 16.73
N GLN A 85 18.91 14.51 15.72
CA GLN A 85 19.03 15.95 15.47
C GLN A 85 18.58 16.81 16.67
N ARG A 86 17.71 16.26 17.52
CA ARG A 86 17.14 16.94 18.68
C ARG A 86 17.80 16.52 20.01
N ASN A 87 18.76 15.60 19.99
CA ASN A 87 19.32 14.97 21.19
C ASN A 87 18.23 14.40 22.13
N GLU A 88 17.17 13.83 21.54
CA GLU A 88 16.07 13.19 22.26
C GLU A 88 16.28 11.66 22.36
N THR A 89 15.36 10.97 23.04
CA THR A 89 15.44 9.51 23.20
C THR A 89 15.21 8.81 21.86
N PRO A 90 16.06 7.83 21.49
CA PRO A 90 15.88 7.05 20.26
C PRO A 90 14.59 6.23 20.29
N PRO A 91 14.09 5.77 19.13
CA PRO A 91 12.91 4.93 19.05
C PRO A 91 13.05 3.67 19.91
N PRO A 92 11.94 3.20 20.51
CA PRO A 92 11.97 1.97 21.30
C PRO A 92 12.25 0.76 20.40
N THR A 93 12.95 -0.23 20.94
CA THR A 93 13.06 -1.55 20.33
C THR A 93 11.87 -2.44 20.72
N GLY A 94 11.60 -3.50 19.95
CA GLY A 94 10.53 -4.46 20.23
C GLY A 94 9.66 -4.80 19.02
N SER A 95 8.41 -5.16 19.29
CA SER A 95 7.44 -5.55 18.25
C SER A 95 7.20 -4.45 17.22
N GLU A 96 6.86 -4.84 16.00
CA GLU A 96 6.56 -3.91 14.91
C GLU A 96 5.46 -2.92 15.27
N GLU A 97 4.38 -3.41 15.90
CA GLU A 97 3.29 -2.58 16.38
C GLU A 97 3.77 -1.49 17.34
N ARG A 98 4.60 -1.86 18.33
CA ARG A 98 5.13 -0.91 19.31
C ARG A 98 6.02 0.14 18.64
N ARG A 99 6.86 -0.28 17.69
CA ARG A 99 7.74 0.63 16.93
C ARG A 99 6.93 1.59 16.05
N LEU A 100 5.93 1.08 15.35
CA LEU A 100 5.02 1.88 14.52
C LEU A 100 4.30 2.95 15.34
N VAL A 101 3.66 2.55 16.44
CA VAL A 101 2.90 3.48 17.30
C VAL A 101 3.83 4.54 17.89
N ALA A 102 5.03 4.17 18.32
CA ALA A 102 6.00 5.11 18.84
C ALA A 102 6.48 6.10 17.77
N ALA A 103 6.86 5.61 16.58
CA ALA A 103 7.27 6.44 15.47
C ALA A 103 6.17 7.41 15.03
N TRP A 104 4.93 6.94 14.90
CA TRP A 104 3.81 7.79 14.50
C TRP A 104 3.53 8.89 15.54
N LYS A 105 3.45 8.54 16.83
CA LYS A 105 3.23 9.50 17.93
C LYS A 105 4.35 10.54 18.04
N TYR A 106 5.57 10.18 17.65
CA TYR A 106 6.71 11.08 17.67
C TYR A 106 6.70 12.04 16.47
N LEU A 107 6.52 11.50 15.27
CA LEU A 107 6.64 12.21 14.00
C LEU A 107 5.44 13.11 13.69
N GLU A 108 4.21 12.65 13.92
CA GLU A 108 2.98 13.40 13.57
C GLU A 108 2.95 14.85 14.11
N PRO A 109 3.24 15.11 15.40
CA PRO A 109 3.24 16.47 15.93
C PRO A 109 4.48 17.29 15.53
N ARG A 110 5.48 16.66 14.89
CA ARG A 110 6.77 17.26 14.52
C ARG A 110 6.98 17.35 13.01
N VAL A 111 5.94 17.11 12.22
CA VAL A 111 6.00 17.13 10.76
C VAL A 111 6.57 18.45 10.23
N GLU A 112 6.14 19.58 10.78
CA GLU A 112 6.64 20.91 10.38
C GLU A 112 8.15 21.04 10.62
N GLN A 113 8.65 20.53 11.75
CA GLN A 113 10.08 20.56 12.09
C GLN A 113 10.87 19.65 11.14
N LEU A 114 10.36 18.45 10.88
CA LEU A 114 11.00 17.51 9.96
C LEU A 114 11.16 18.12 8.55
N THR A 115 10.15 18.82 8.05
CA THR A 115 10.23 19.51 6.74
C THR A 115 11.16 20.72 6.72
N GLN A 116 11.54 21.26 7.87
CA GLN A 116 12.50 22.38 7.95
C GLN A 116 13.95 21.89 7.94
N ILE A 117 14.18 20.67 8.44
CA ILE A 117 15.53 20.10 8.59
C ILE A 117 15.92 19.30 7.34
N VAL A 118 14.94 18.81 6.59
CA VAL A 118 15.15 17.83 5.50
C VAL A 118 14.55 18.32 4.19
N GLU A 119 15.26 18.08 3.09
CA GLU A 119 14.77 18.41 1.75
C GLU A 119 13.59 17.50 1.34
N ALA A 120 12.76 17.99 0.41
CA ALA A 120 11.64 17.20 -0.10
C ALA A 120 12.07 15.86 -0.76
N GLU A 121 13.24 15.80 -1.40
CA GLU A 121 13.69 14.58 -2.08
C GLU A 121 14.03 13.46 -1.10
N ALA A 122 14.64 13.79 0.04
CA ALA A 122 14.94 12.80 1.07
C ALA A 122 13.64 12.21 1.67
N LEU A 123 12.59 13.01 1.83
CA LEU A 123 11.29 12.56 2.36
C LEU A 123 10.42 11.80 1.34
N LYS A 124 10.85 11.68 0.08
CA LYS A 124 10.08 11.10 -1.02
C LYS A 124 9.88 9.60 -0.93
N GLU A 125 10.77 8.90 -0.23
CA GLU A 125 10.62 7.47 0.04
C GLU A 125 9.32 7.11 0.79
N LEU A 126 8.79 8.04 1.61
CA LEU A 126 7.53 7.85 2.34
C LEU A 126 6.32 7.74 1.38
N PRO A 127 6.01 8.74 0.53
CA PRO A 127 4.92 8.62 -0.42
C PRO A 127 5.17 7.56 -1.49
N ASP A 128 6.43 7.32 -1.89
CA ASP A 128 6.76 6.27 -2.85
C ASP A 128 6.42 4.88 -2.31
N LEU A 129 6.70 4.61 -1.03
CA LEU A 129 6.31 3.36 -0.39
C LEU A 129 4.79 3.17 -0.36
N HIS A 130 4.05 4.21 0.03
CA HIS A 130 2.59 4.18 -0.01
C HIS A 130 2.07 3.84 -1.42
N HIS A 131 2.53 4.56 -2.45
CA HIS A 131 2.11 4.32 -3.83
C HIS A 131 2.45 2.92 -4.33
N LYS A 132 3.63 2.41 -3.96
CA LYS A 132 4.06 1.04 -4.28
C LYS A 132 3.12 0.00 -3.67
N ILE A 133 2.76 0.15 -2.41
CA ILE A 133 1.81 -0.76 -1.72
C ILE A 133 0.44 -0.69 -2.37
N ARG A 134 -0.09 0.51 -2.60
CA ARG A 134 -1.42 0.70 -3.20
C ARG A 134 -1.52 0.14 -4.62
N ARG A 135 -0.46 0.28 -5.41
CA ARG A 135 -0.36 -0.31 -6.75
C ARG A 135 -0.39 -1.83 -6.68
N ALA A 136 0.35 -2.43 -5.76
CA ALA A 136 0.39 -3.88 -5.59
C ALA A 136 -0.96 -4.45 -5.11
N LEU A 137 -1.66 -3.72 -4.23
CA LEU A 137 -3.01 -4.07 -3.78
C LEU A 137 -4.10 -3.78 -4.82
N GLY A 138 -3.76 -3.21 -5.98
CA GLY A 138 -4.71 -2.93 -7.06
C GLY A 138 -5.75 -1.85 -6.73
N VAL A 139 -5.60 -1.10 -5.64
CA VAL A 139 -6.63 -0.14 -5.18
C VAL A 139 -6.68 1.14 -6.04
N SER A 140 -5.63 1.40 -6.81
CA SER A 140 -5.59 2.48 -7.81
C SER A 140 -6.05 2.04 -9.20
N THR A 141 -6.50 0.79 -9.36
CA THR A 141 -6.95 0.28 -10.66
C THR A 141 -8.40 0.73 -10.91
N PRO A 142 -8.71 1.34 -12.07
CA PRO A 142 -10.09 1.66 -12.41
C PRO A 142 -10.91 0.37 -12.44
N LYS A 143 -11.99 0.35 -11.64
CA LYS A 143 -12.94 -0.75 -11.57
C LYS A 143 -14.21 -0.36 -12.29
N TYR A 144 -14.62 -1.17 -13.26
CA TYR A 144 -15.91 -1.02 -13.92
C TYR A 144 -16.89 -1.99 -13.29
N THR A 145 -17.87 -1.49 -12.55
CA THR A 145 -18.95 -2.32 -12.01
C THR A 145 -19.78 -2.88 -13.16
N LEU A 146 -19.93 -4.19 -13.19
CA LEU A 146 -20.81 -4.87 -14.13
C LEU A 146 -22.19 -5.03 -13.49
N PRO A 147 -23.29 -4.84 -14.25
CA PRO A 147 -24.66 -5.07 -13.77
C PRO A 147 -24.98 -6.57 -13.73
N ILE A 148 -24.05 -7.36 -13.19
CA ILE A 148 -24.11 -8.81 -13.14
C ILE A 148 -23.83 -9.23 -11.70
N PRO A 149 -24.73 -9.99 -11.07
CA PRO A 149 -24.51 -10.47 -9.72
C PRO A 149 -23.40 -11.52 -9.68
N CYS A 150 -22.69 -11.60 -8.56
CA CYS A 150 -21.70 -12.63 -8.31
C CYS A 150 -22.37 -14.02 -8.35
N PRO A 151 -21.82 -14.99 -9.11
CA PRO A 151 -22.41 -16.33 -9.24
C PRO A 151 -22.19 -17.20 -8.00
N ASN A 152 -21.33 -16.77 -7.06
CA ASN A 152 -21.18 -17.43 -5.77
C ASN A 152 -22.45 -17.23 -4.94
N SER A 153 -23.15 -18.33 -4.63
CA SER A 153 -24.38 -18.35 -3.82
C SER A 153 -24.21 -17.72 -2.45
N ASP A 154 -22.99 -17.78 -1.91
CA ASP A 154 -22.67 -17.30 -0.56
C ASP A 154 -22.32 -15.80 -0.54
N CYS A 155 -22.32 -15.14 -1.70
CA CYS A 155 -21.94 -13.73 -1.87
C CYS A 155 -23.15 -12.78 -2.00
N GLU A 156 -24.37 -13.25 -1.71
CA GLU A 156 -25.59 -12.42 -1.71
C GLU A 156 -25.81 -11.64 -3.03
N LEU A 157 -25.38 -12.19 -4.16
CA LEU A 157 -25.56 -11.58 -5.50
C LEU A 157 -24.93 -10.18 -5.68
N ARG A 158 -23.87 -9.85 -4.92
CA ARG A 158 -23.17 -8.55 -5.05
C ARG A 158 -22.53 -8.36 -6.43
N THR A 159 -22.46 -7.12 -6.90
CA THR A 159 -22.02 -6.80 -8.27
C THR A 159 -20.55 -7.14 -8.50
N LEU A 160 -20.28 -7.73 -9.67
CA LEU A 160 -18.93 -7.98 -10.16
C LEU A 160 -18.26 -6.68 -10.61
N ALA A 161 -16.93 -6.62 -10.54
CA ALA A 161 -16.12 -5.55 -11.07
C ALA A 161 -15.16 -6.10 -12.13
N ARG A 162 -15.08 -5.44 -13.28
CA ARG A 162 -14.01 -5.63 -14.25
C ARG A 162 -12.82 -4.77 -13.82
N ILE A 163 -11.68 -5.41 -13.64
CA ILE A 163 -10.42 -4.76 -13.29
C ILE A 163 -9.55 -4.77 -14.55
N GLN A 164 -9.20 -3.57 -15.02
CA GLN A 164 -8.39 -3.40 -16.23
C GLN A 164 -6.89 -3.49 -15.88
N GLY A 165 -6.24 -4.57 -16.31
CA GLY A 165 -4.81 -4.82 -16.10
C GLY A 165 -3.99 -4.59 -17.38
N ILE A 166 -2.66 -4.44 -17.23
CA ILE A 166 -1.76 -4.40 -18.39
C ILE A 166 -1.65 -5.82 -18.96
N GLY A 167 -2.36 -6.06 -20.07
CA GLY A 167 -2.28 -7.31 -20.85
C GLY A 167 -3.38 -8.33 -20.58
N GLN A 168 -4.14 -8.22 -19.48
CA GLN A 168 -5.33 -9.04 -19.23
C GLN A 168 -6.38 -8.24 -18.46
N ASP A 169 -7.63 -8.35 -18.91
CA ASP A 169 -8.81 -7.89 -18.17
C ASP A 169 -9.38 -9.08 -17.42
N PHE A 170 -9.61 -8.92 -16.11
CA PHE A 170 -10.26 -9.96 -15.31
C PHE A 170 -11.49 -9.39 -14.60
N ILE A 171 -12.49 -10.25 -14.44
CA ILE A 171 -13.72 -9.92 -13.73
C ILE A 171 -13.66 -10.59 -12.38
N SER A 172 -13.78 -9.81 -11.32
CA SER A 172 -13.76 -10.29 -9.95
C SER A 172 -14.90 -9.72 -9.11
N CYS A 173 -15.40 -10.51 -8.17
CA CYS A 173 -16.24 -9.99 -7.11
C CYS A 173 -15.36 -9.31 -6.05
N ASP A 174 -15.58 -8.02 -5.82
CA ASP A 174 -14.86 -7.27 -4.78
C ASP A 174 -15.19 -7.77 -3.36
N SER A 175 -16.33 -8.43 -3.17
CA SER A 175 -16.80 -8.85 -1.84
C SER A 175 -16.32 -10.25 -1.43
N CYS A 176 -16.19 -11.20 -2.37
CA CYS A 176 -15.79 -12.58 -2.05
C CYS A 176 -14.53 -13.05 -2.80
N GLY A 177 -13.95 -12.20 -3.65
CA GLY A 177 -12.74 -12.54 -4.41
C GLY A 177 -12.95 -13.55 -5.54
N TYR A 178 -14.20 -13.92 -5.87
CA TYR A 178 -14.48 -14.82 -7.00
C TYR A 178 -13.96 -14.22 -8.30
N THR A 179 -13.11 -14.95 -9.02
CA THR A 179 -12.54 -14.54 -10.31
C THR A 179 -13.10 -15.36 -11.47
N PHE A 180 -13.50 -14.68 -12.55
CA PHE A 180 -13.93 -15.35 -13.78
C PHE A 180 -12.71 -15.77 -14.60
N LYS A 181 -12.57 -17.08 -14.77
CA LYS A 181 -11.68 -17.67 -15.78
C LYS A 181 -12.37 -17.66 -17.14
N GLU A 182 -11.60 -17.74 -18.22
CA GLU A 182 -12.10 -17.78 -19.60
C GLU A 182 -13.17 -18.87 -19.81
N ALA A 183 -13.00 -20.03 -19.16
CA ALA A 183 -13.98 -21.13 -19.17
C ALA A 183 -15.39 -20.74 -18.66
N HIS A 184 -15.51 -19.66 -17.89
CA HIS A 184 -16.78 -19.19 -17.31
C HIS A 184 -17.41 -18.03 -18.11
N TYR A 185 -16.79 -17.58 -19.21
CA TYR A 185 -17.30 -16.49 -20.04
C TYR A 185 -18.67 -16.80 -20.67
N PRO A 186 -19.00 -18.04 -21.09
CA PRO A 186 -20.34 -18.36 -21.58
C PRO A 186 -21.44 -18.14 -20.53
N LEU A 187 -21.15 -18.44 -19.26
CA LEU A 187 -22.08 -18.21 -18.15
C LEU A 187 -22.26 -16.71 -17.90
N LEU A 188 -21.16 -15.95 -17.91
CA LEU A 188 -21.18 -14.49 -17.77
C LEU A 188 -22.03 -13.83 -18.87
N ILE A 189 -21.85 -14.24 -20.13
CA ILE A 189 -22.62 -13.69 -21.26
C ILE A 189 -24.12 -13.96 -21.07
N ARG A 190 -24.50 -15.18 -20.68
CA ARG A 190 -25.91 -15.51 -20.39
C ARG A 190 -26.49 -14.62 -19.30
N MET A 191 -25.80 -14.50 -18.16
CA MET A 191 -26.26 -13.66 -17.05
C MET A 191 -26.37 -12.18 -17.43
N THR A 192 -25.46 -11.69 -18.27
CA THR A 192 -25.49 -10.29 -18.76
C THR A 192 -26.69 -10.05 -19.68
N LEU A 193 -26.96 -10.99 -20.59
CA LEU A 193 -28.11 -10.92 -21.50
C LEU A 193 -29.42 -11.01 -20.71
N ASP A 194 -29.50 -11.90 -19.72
CA ASP A 194 -30.67 -12.01 -18.84
C ASP A 194 -30.90 -10.73 -18.02
N ALA A 195 -29.84 -10.12 -17.48
CA ALA A 195 -29.95 -8.84 -16.75
C ALA A 195 -30.43 -7.70 -17.66
N TYR A 196 -29.92 -7.64 -18.89
CA TYR A 196 -30.33 -6.65 -19.89
C TYR A 196 -31.79 -6.82 -20.32
N LEU A 197 -32.22 -8.06 -20.58
CA LEU A 197 -33.60 -8.37 -20.98
C LEU A 197 -34.61 -8.12 -19.86
N ASN A 198 -34.21 -8.30 -18.59
CA ASN A 198 -35.07 -8.12 -17.43
C ASN A 198 -35.04 -6.70 -16.83
N GLY A 199 -34.34 -5.75 -17.46
CA GLY A 199 -34.38 -4.33 -17.10
C GLY A 199 -33.65 -3.96 -15.79
N ALA A 200 -32.65 -4.74 -15.38
CA ALA A 200 -31.88 -4.51 -14.15
C ALA A 200 -30.59 -3.69 -14.37
N ALA A 201 -30.53 -2.86 -15.42
CA ALA A 201 -29.36 -2.07 -15.81
C ALA A 201 -29.52 -0.57 -15.50
#